data_AF-A0A164QLI0-F1
#
_entry.id   AF-A0A164QLI0-F1
#
_cell.length_a   1.000
_cell.length_b   1.000
_cell.length_c   1.000
_cell.angle_alpha   90.00
_cell.angle_beta   90.00
_cell.angle_gamma   90.00
#
_symmetry.space_group_name_H-M   'P 1'
#
loop_
_entity.id
_entity.type
_entity.pdbx_description
1 polymer ?
#
loop_
_entity_poly.entity_id
_entity_poly.type
_entity_poly.pdbx_seq_one_letter_code
_entity_poly.pdbx_strand_id
1 'polypeptide(L)'
;MQAKQRYILLFLSCAFLALCYFGGYRLKGILPDRGRHWPPLDSYMEREEIMEHRSFWSLPPKQRQEEAKVTTLREQCRMETCFDFSKCASGFKVYVHPVEETVAMSSTYRKILNVLTESRYHTTDASQACLFILGLDTLDRDSLSLDYVRGMQSKLNSLPHWNGGQNHIIFNFYSGTWPDYTEDLGMDIGRAILAKASISVQNYRPSFDISLPLVHKEHLERGGDILPVYAENIPAASKSYLLAFKGKRYVYGIGSETRNSLYHLHNSRDVIMVTTCKHGKSWKELKDDRCEEDNAEYDSRSPWNDPDHFLQRQTCLNTFVALFGYMPLIRSAVRFDPVLFKDPVSNLRKKYRQMELVNN
;
A
#
# COMPACT_ATOMS: atom_id res chain seq x y z
N MET A 1 8.92 42.45 -60.06
CA MET A 1 7.73 41.62 -59.74
C MET A 1 6.59 42.53 -59.35
N GLN A 2 5.48 42.50 -60.10
CA GLN A 2 4.32 43.37 -59.92
C GLN A 2 3.63 43.09 -58.57
N ALA A 3 3.06 44.12 -57.93
CA ALA A 3 2.49 44.05 -56.58
C ALA A 3 1.54 42.86 -56.35
N LYS A 4 0.79 42.43 -57.38
CA LYS A 4 -0.09 41.26 -57.34
C LYS A 4 0.65 39.95 -56.99
N GLN A 5 1.89 39.77 -57.44
CA GLN A 5 2.68 38.57 -57.12
C GLN A 5 3.11 38.51 -55.65
N ARG A 6 3.30 39.68 -55.01
CA ARG A 6 3.69 39.74 -53.59
C ARG A 6 2.54 39.35 -52.65
N TYR A 7 1.32 39.79 -52.96
CA TYR A 7 0.15 39.45 -52.16
C TYR A 7 -0.24 37.97 -52.28
N ILE A 8 -0.07 37.37 -53.47
CA ILE A 8 -0.32 35.92 -53.66
C ILE A 8 0.64 35.09 -52.82
N LEU A 9 1.93 35.46 -52.81
CA LEU A 9 2.95 34.74 -52.04
C LEU A 9 2.71 34.86 -50.53
N LEU A 10 2.27 36.03 -50.08
CA LEU A 10 1.90 36.25 -48.68
C LEU A 10 0.67 35.41 -48.29
N PHE A 11 -0.36 35.38 -49.14
CA PHE A 11 -1.57 34.58 -48.88
C PHE A 11 -1.27 33.08 -48.85
N LEU A 12 -0.44 32.58 -49.76
CA LEU A 12 0.02 31.19 -49.77
C LEU A 12 0.84 30.84 -48.52
N SER A 13 1.69 31.77 -48.05
CA SER A 13 2.47 31.58 -46.82
C SER A 13 1.57 31.53 -45.57
N CYS A 14 0.55 32.39 -45.48
CA CYS A 14 -0.41 32.37 -44.38
C CYS A 14 -1.29 31.12 -44.41
N ALA A 15 -1.73 30.68 -45.59
CA ALA A 15 -2.50 29.46 -45.75
C ALA A 15 -1.68 28.20 -45.38
N PHE A 16 -0.39 28.17 -45.75
CA PHE A 16 0.52 27.10 -45.36
C PHE A 16 0.75 27.06 -43.84
N LEU A 17 0.97 28.21 -43.21
CA LEU A 17 1.11 28.30 -41.75
C LEU A 17 -0.17 27.88 -41.02
N ALA A 18 -1.34 28.25 -41.53
CA ALA A 18 -2.63 27.79 -40.99
C ALA A 18 -2.79 26.27 -41.15
N LEU A 19 -2.42 25.70 -42.30
CA LEU A 19 -2.42 24.25 -42.52
C LEU A 19 -1.43 23.52 -41.59
N CYS A 20 -0.25 24.06 -41.33
CA CYS A 20 0.69 23.49 -40.37
C CYS A 20 0.17 23.59 -38.93
N TYR A 21 -0.43 24.71 -38.56
CA TYR A 21 -0.96 24.94 -37.21
C TYR A 21 -2.18 24.05 -36.91
N PHE A 22 -3.15 23.98 -37.83
CA PHE A 22 -4.36 23.16 -37.66
C PHE A 22 -4.15 21.69 -38.04
N GLY A 23 -3.25 21.38 -38.98
CA GLY A 23 -2.92 20.02 -39.42
C GLY A 23 -1.90 19.30 -38.53
N GLY A 24 -1.01 20.04 -37.84
CA GLY A 24 -0.03 19.47 -36.90
C GLY A 24 -0.68 18.78 -35.69
N TYR A 25 -1.89 19.20 -35.31
CA TYR A 25 -2.66 18.55 -34.25
C TYR A 25 -3.25 17.18 -34.67
N ARG A 26 -3.49 16.95 -35.96
CA ARG A 26 -4.05 15.68 -36.47
C ARG A 26 -3.02 14.60 -36.78
N LEU A 27 -1.75 14.98 -37.01
CA LEU A 27 -0.66 14.02 -37.27
C LEU A 27 -0.04 13.41 -36.01
N LYS A 28 -0.29 13.98 -34.82
CA LYS A 28 0.06 13.33 -33.53
C LYS A 28 -0.85 12.16 -33.16
N GLY A 29 -1.95 11.94 -33.89
CA GLY A 29 -2.93 10.88 -33.61
C GLY A 29 -2.86 9.63 -34.49
N ILE A 30 -1.90 9.53 -35.42
CA ILE A 30 -1.80 8.41 -36.40
C ILE A 30 -0.38 7.80 -36.45
N LEU A 31 0.43 7.99 -35.40
CA LEU A 31 1.59 7.13 -35.18
C LEU A 31 1.16 6.07 -34.15
N PRO A 32 1.27 4.76 -34.47
CA PRO A 32 1.00 3.73 -33.49
C PRO A 32 1.93 3.96 -32.31
N ASP A 33 1.34 3.96 -31.12
CA ASP A 33 2.02 4.02 -29.83
C ASP A 33 3.02 2.84 -29.77
N ARG A 34 4.24 3.08 -30.26
CA ARG A 34 5.40 2.34 -29.79
C ARG A 34 5.59 2.83 -28.36
N GLY A 35 4.83 2.20 -27.46
CA GLY A 35 4.95 2.38 -26.04
C GLY A 35 6.44 2.40 -25.72
N ARG A 36 6.87 3.43 -24.99
CA ARG A 36 8.18 3.42 -24.36
C ARG A 36 8.16 2.21 -23.44
N HIS A 37 8.65 1.09 -23.97
CA HIS A 37 9.14 -0.01 -23.18
C HIS A 37 10.34 0.58 -22.47
N TRP A 38 10.08 1.18 -21.30
CA TRP A 38 11.11 1.25 -20.29
C TRP A 38 11.53 -0.21 -20.11
N PRO A 39 12.80 -0.58 -20.33
CA PRO A 39 13.25 -1.88 -19.87
C PRO A 39 12.84 -1.99 -18.40
N PRO A 40 12.33 -3.14 -17.94
CA PRO A 40 12.09 -3.33 -16.52
C PRO A 40 13.37 -2.89 -15.81
N LEU A 41 13.26 -1.88 -14.95
CA LEU A 41 14.38 -1.46 -14.13
C LEU A 41 14.68 -2.66 -13.25
N ASP A 42 15.83 -3.29 -13.48
CA ASP A 42 16.30 -4.37 -12.63
C ASP A 42 16.28 -3.89 -11.18
N SER A 43 15.59 -4.64 -10.32
CA SER A 43 15.63 -4.40 -8.89
C SER A 43 17.09 -4.45 -8.44
N TYR A 44 17.53 -3.48 -7.64
CA TYR A 44 18.89 -3.43 -7.10
C TYR A 44 19.25 -4.63 -6.19
N MET A 45 18.27 -5.50 -5.89
CA MET A 45 18.44 -6.78 -5.21
C MET A 45 17.56 -7.84 -5.89
N GLU A 46 18.17 -8.99 -6.19
CA GLU A 46 17.46 -10.18 -6.66
C GLU A 46 16.63 -10.77 -5.51
N ARG A 47 15.45 -11.31 -5.85
CA ARG A 47 14.46 -11.81 -4.91
C ARG A 47 15.01 -12.98 -4.07
N GLU A 48 15.96 -13.72 -4.62
CA GLU A 48 16.69 -14.78 -3.94
C GLU A 48 17.55 -14.27 -2.77
N GLU A 49 18.13 -13.05 -2.83
CA GLU A 49 19.00 -12.52 -1.78
C GLU A 49 18.23 -12.12 -0.50
N ILE A 50 16.91 -11.92 -0.58
CA ILE A 50 16.05 -11.57 0.57
C ILE A 50 15.70 -12.80 1.41
N MET A 51 15.70 -14.00 0.81
CA MET A 51 15.17 -15.23 1.43
C MET A 51 16.14 -15.90 2.41
N GLU A 52 17.43 -15.61 2.33
CA GLU A 52 18.41 -16.16 3.25
C GLU A 52 19.01 -15.09 4.15
N HIS A 53 18.52 -14.95 5.39
CA HIS A 53 19.39 -14.87 6.58
C HIS A 53 18.64 -14.49 7.87
N ARG A 54 18.47 -15.47 8.77
CA ARG A 54 19.14 -15.56 10.10
C ARG A 54 18.36 -16.33 11.17
N SER A 55 17.06 -16.57 11.00
CA SER A 55 16.21 -17.23 12.01
C SER A 55 16.08 -18.74 11.86
N PHE A 56 16.12 -19.27 10.63
CA PHE A 56 15.90 -20.70 10.36
C PHE A 56 17.03 -21.60 10.92
N TRP A 57 18.29 -21.16 10.82
CA TRP A 57 19.45 -21.96 11.26
C TRP A 57 19.70 -21.94 12.77
N SER A 58 19.02 -21.07 13.53
CA SER A 58 19.16 -20.97 15.00
C SER A 58 18.29 -21.97 15.76
N LEU A 59 17.38 -22.67 15.08
CA LEU A 59 16.40 -23.55 15.70
C LEU A 59 16.91 -25.01 15.85
N PRO A 60 16.45 -25.74 16.88
CA PRO A 60 16.66 -27.18 17.02
C PRO A 60 16.23 -27.97 15.76
N PRO A 61 16.92 -29.08 15.42
CA PRO A 61 16.66 -29.82 14.17
C PRO A 61 15.22 -30.30 13.96
N LYS A 62 14.49 -30.66 15.03
CA LYS A 62 13.08 -31.06 14.95
C LYS A 62 12.16 -29.89 14.61
N GLN A 63 12.36 -28.75 15.26
CA GLN A 63 11.61 -27.51 14.95
C GLN A 63 11.93 -27.01 13.55
N ARG A 64 13.18 -27.13 13.10
CA ARG A 64 13.56 -26.89 11.70
C ARG A 64 12.79 -27.77 10.71
N GLN A 65 12.58 -29.05 11.01
CA GLN A 65 11.84 -29.95 10.11
C GLN A 65 10.34 -29.64 10.06
N GLU A 66 9.74 -29.24 11.19
CA GLU A 66 8.33 -28.85 11.25
C GLU A 66 8.10 -27.49 10.59
N GLU A 67 8.93 -26.49 10.90
CA GLU A 67 8.88 -25.18 10.23
C GLU A 67 9.23 -25.30 8.75
N ALA A 68 10.23 -26.10 8.35
CA ALA A 68 10.53 -26.31 6.94
C ALA A 68 9.35 -26.92 6.17
N LYS A 69 8.55 -27.80 6.79
CA LYS A 69 7.34 -28.36 6.16
C LYS A 69 6.23 -27.31 5.99
N VAL A 70 6.02 -26.46 7.00
CA VAL A 70 5.01 -25.39 6.96
C VAL A 70 5.44 -24.27 6.00
N THR A 71 6.72 -23.90 6.00
CA THR A 71 7.31 -22.90 5.11
C THR A 71 7.33 -23.38 3.66
N THR A 72 7.72 -24.63 3.39
CA THR A 72 7.66 -25.19 2.03
C THR A 72 6.23 -25.23 1.48
N LEU A 73 5.22 -25.51 2.31
CA LEU A 73 3.80 -25.42 1.90
C LEU A 73 3.35 -23.98 1.62
N ARG A 74 3.79 -22.99 2.43
CA ARG A 74 3.47 -21.56 2.21
C ARG A 74 4.17 -20.98 0.99
N GLU A 75 5.43 -21.34 0.75
CA GLU A 75 6.22 -20.93 -0.42
C GLU A 75 5.74 -21.57 -1.74
N GLN A 76 5.00 -22.68 -1.66
CA GLN A 76 4.42 -23.37 -2.81
C GLN A 76 3.03 -22.84 -3.22
N CYS A 77 2.38 -22.00 -2.41
CA CYS A 77 1.08 -21.46 -2.77
C CYS A 77 1.18 -20.30 -3.76
N ARG A 78 0.78 -20.59 -4.99
CA ARG A 78 0.54 -19.66 -6.09
C ARG A 78 -0.93 -19.78 -6.49
N MET A 79 -1.39 -18.86 -7.33
CA MET A 79 -2.78 -18.93 -7.83
C MET A 79 -3.03 -20.28 -8.49
N GLU A 80 -2.15 -20.74 -9.36
CA GLU A 80 -2.24 -22.02 -10.07
C GLU A 80 -2.20 -23.27 -9.18
N THR A 81 -1.63 -23.22 -7.97
CA THR A 81 -1.45 -24.40 -7.10
C THR A 81 -2.43 -24.44 -5.94
N CYS A 82 -2.82 -23.27 -5.41
CA CYS A 82 -3.64 -23.17 -4.20
C CYS A 82 -5.04 -22.60 -4.47
N PHE A 83 -5.32 -22.11 -5.67
CA PHE A 83 -6.65 -21.68 -6.10
C PHE A 83 -7.26 -22.65 -7.12
N ASP A 84 -8.48 -23.10 -6.86
CA ASP A 84 -9.25 -23.91 -7.80
C ASP A 84 -10.09 -23.00 -8.72
N PHE A 85 -9.57 -22.78 -9.93
CA PHE A 85 -10.24 -21.99 -10.96
C PHE A 85 -11.52 -22.63 -11.51
N SER A 86 -11.68 -23.96 -11.38
CA SER A 86 -12.85 -24.66 -11.92
C SER A 86 -14.15 -24.22 -11.25
N LYS A 87 -14.09 -23.86 -9.95
CA LYS A 87 -15.22 -23.30 -9.19
C LYS A 87 -15.73 -21.96 -9.72
N CYS A 88 -14.92 -21.28 -10.51
CA CYS A 88 -15.24 -19.96 -11.05
C CYS A 88 -15.69 -20.02 -12.53
N ALA A 89 -15.73 -21.21 -13.13
CA ALA A 89 -16.04 -21.40 -14.55
C ALA A 89 -17.50 -21.03 -14.90
N SER A 90 -18.45 -21.29 -13.99
CA SER A 90 -19.86 -20.93 -14.16
C SER A 90 -20.18 -19.48 -13.78
N GLY A 91 -19.17 -18.73 -13.32
CA GLY A 91 -19.31 -17.34 -12.88
C GLY A 91 -18.57 -17.08 -11.56
N PHE A 92 -18.48 -15.80 -11.22
CA PHE A 92 -17.80 -15.37 -10.00
C PHE A 92 -18.81 -15.13 -8.89
N LYS A 93 -19.01 -16.12 -8.02
CA LYS A 93 -19.89 -16.04 -6.86
C LYS A 93 -19.12 -16.16 -5.54
N VAL A 94 -19.59 -15.45 -4.52
CA VAL A 94 -18.97 -15.37 -3.20
C VAL A 94 -19.95 -15.92 -2.17
N TYR A 95 -19.54 -16.95 -1.45
CA TYR A 95 -20.28 -17.50 -0.32
C TYR A 95 -19.66 -17.02 0.98
N VAL A 96 -20.49 -16.51 1.88
CA VAL A 96 -20.10 -16.09 3.22
C VAL A 96 -20.56 -17.18 4.19
N HIS A 97 -19.62 -17.75 4.94
CA HIS A 97 -19.95 -18.74 5.96
C HIS A 97 -20.88 -18.14 7.02
N PRO A 98 -21.85 -18.91 7.55
CA PRO A 98 -22.76 -18.44 8.58
C PRO A 98 -21.99 -17.89 9.80
N VAL A 99 -22.50 -16.80 10.35
CA VAL A 99 -21.96 -16.19 11.58
C VAL A 99 -22.55 -16.91 12.78
N GLU A 100 -21.70 -17.48 13.62
CA GLU A 100 -22.13 -18.07 14.90
C GLU A 100 -22.43 -16.97 15.92
N GLU A 101 -23.67 -16.90 16.43
CA GLU A 101 -24.11 -15.87 17.38
C GLU A 101 -23.31 -15.84 18.69
N THR A 102 -22.70 -16.97 19.06
CA THR A 102 -21.89 -17.11 20.28
C THR A 102 -20.49 -16.50 20.16
N VAL A 103 -20.08 -16.10 18.96
CA VAL A 103 -18.74 -15.60 18.68
C VAL A 103 -18.77 -14.09 18.51
N ALA A 104 -18.04 -13.38 19.38
CA ALA A 104 -17.89 -11.93 19.27
C ALA A 104 -17.27 -11.56 17.91
N MET A 105 -17.83 -10.52 17.28
CA MET A 105 -17.41 -10.00 15.99
C MET A 105 -17.30 -8.48 16.07
N SER A 106 -16.18 -7.94 15.59
CA SER A 106 -15.95 -6.50 15.53
C SER A 106 -16.93 -5.82 14.58
N SER A 107 -17.22 -4.55 14.86
CA SER A 107 -18.06 -3.72 13.98
C SER A 107 -17.49 -3.61 12.57
N THR A 108 -16.15 -3.62 12.43
CA THR A 108 -15.47 -3.50 11.14
C THR A 108 -15.65 -4.78 10.31
N TYR A 109 -15.46 -5.96 10.91
CA TYR A 109 -15.65 -7.21 10.18
C TYR A 109 -17.09 -7.40 9.74
N ARG A 110 -18.06 -7.04 10.61
CA ARG A 110 -19.48 -7.05 10.26
C ARG A 110 -19.79 -6.20 9.03
N LYS A 111 -19.20 -5.01 8.92
CA LYS A 111 -19.36 -4.15 7.73
C LYS A 111 -18.79 -4.81 6.48
N ILE A 112 -17.63 -5.47 6.57
CA ILE A 112 -17.04 -6.22 5.45
C ILE A 112 -18.01 -7.32 4.99
N LEU A 113 -18.54 -8.12 5.92
CA LEU A 113 -19.50 -9.17 5.59
C LEU A 113 -20.77 -8.61 4.94
N ASN A 114 -21.34 -7.52 5.47
CA ASN A 114 -22.53 -6.87 4.91
C ASN A 114 -22.31 -6.40 3.47
N VAL A 115 -21.19 -5.74 3.18
CA VAL A 115 -20.88 -5.29 1.81
C VAL A 115 -20.75 -6.48 0.85
N LEU A 116 -20.19 -7.60 1.32
CA LEU A 116 -20.04 -8.81 0.50
C LEU A 116 -21.39 -9.51 0.26
N THR A 117 -22.25 -9.61 1.27
CA THR A 117 -23.58 -10.24 1.16
C THR A 117 -24.58 -9.40 0.37
N GLU A 118 -24.49 -8.07 0.43
CA GLU A 118 -25.31 -7.16 -0.39
C GLU A 118 -24.84 -7.09 -1.86
N SER A 119 -23.64 -7.59 -2.15
CA SER A 119 -23.10 -7.55 -3.51
C SER A 119 -23.82 -8.50 -4.47
N ARG A 120 -23.85 -8.15 -5.76
CA ARG A 120 -24.34 -9.01 -6.86
C ARG A 120 -23.61 -10.36 -6.99
N TYR A 121 -22.43 -10.46 -6.38
CA TYR A 121 -21.60 -11.66 -6.41
C TYR A 121 -22.00 -12.64 -5.31
N HIS A 122 -22.78 -12.23 -4.31
CA HIS A 122 -23.21 -13.12 -3.24
C HIS A 122 -24.01 -14.33 -3.76
N THR A 123 -23.84 -15.47 -3.08
CA THR A 123 -24.66 -16.67 -3.22
C THR A 123 -24.89 -17.30 -1.84
N THR A 124 -26.08 -17.84 -1.62
CA THR A 124 -26.42 -18.64 -0.43
C THR A 124 -26.11 -20.12 -0.61
N ASP A 125 -25.78 -20.55 -1.84
CA ASP A 125 -25.43 -21.93 -2.17
C ASP A 125 -23.90 -22.05 -2.32
N ALA A 126 -23.28 -22.75 -1.36
CA ALA A 126 -21.84 -23.00 -1.33
C ALA A 126 -21.33 -23.80 -2.54
N SER A 127 -22.19 -24.59 -3.20
CA SER A 127 -21.79 -25.38 -4.37
C SER A 127 -21.55 -24.52 -5.62
N GLN A 128 -22.16 -23.34 -5.68
CA GLN A 128 -22.02 -22.38 -6.77
C GLN A 128 -20.90 -21.35 -6.52
N ALA A 129 -20.25 -21.41 -5.36
CA ALA A 129 -19.31 -20.39 -4.92
C ALA A 129 -17.92 -20.58 -5.54
N CYS A 130 -17.43 -19.53 -6.18
CA CYS A 130 -16.04 -19.39 -6.62
C CYS A 130 -15.13 -19.04 -5.43
N LEU A 131 -15.59 -18.16 -4.54
CA LEU A 131 -14.87 -17.71 -3.36
C LEU A 131 -15.64 -17.93 -2.07
N PHE A 132 -14.90 -18.17 -0.99
CA PHE A 132 -15.41 -18.36 0.35
C PHE A 132 -14.86 -17.32 1.31
N ILE A 133 -15.74 -16.76 2.13
CA ILE A 133 -15.40 -15.76 3.15
C ILE A 133 -15.81 -16.30 4.51
N LEU A 134 -14.93 -16.17 5.51
CA LEU A 134 -15.20 -16.65 6.85
C LEU A 134 -16.31 -15.84 7.53
N GLY A 135 -17.24 -16.50 8.21
CA GLY A 135 -18.16 -15.89 9.16
C GLY A 135 -17.52 -15.62 10.54
N LEU A 136 -16.22 -15.88 10.66
CA LEU A 136 -15.41 -15.75 11.87
C LEU A 136 -14.51 -14.52 11.74
N ASP A 137 -14.48 -13.66 12.75
CA ASP A 137 -13.65 -12.46 12.72
C ASP A 137 -12.16 -12.79 12.90
N THR A 138 -11.37 -12.46 11.88
CA THR A 138 -9.91 -12.65 11.84
C THR A 138 -9.13 -11.33 11.74
N LEU A 139 -9.82 -10.18 11.80
CA LEU A 139 -9.18 -8.87 11.60
C LEU A 139 -8.12 -8.58 12.65
N ASP A 140 -8.38 -8.99 13.89
CA ASP A 140 -7.49 -8.75 15.02
C ASP A 140 -7.00 -10.07 15.61
N ARG A 141 -5.72 -10.35 15.37
CA ARG A 141 -5.02 -11.52 15.88
C ARG A 141 -3.99 -11.14 16.94
N ASP A 142 -4.08 -9.92 17.49
CA ASP A 142 -3.37 -9.59 18.72
C ASP A 142 -4.08 -10.21 19.93
N SER A 143 -3.37 -11.09 20.64
CA SER A 143 -3.89 -11.76 21.86
C SER A 143 -4.32 -10.81 22.98
N LEU A 144 -3.85 -9.56 22.97
CA LEU A 144 -4.23 -8.52 23.93
C LEU A 144 -5.51 -7.77 23.54
N SER A 145 -5.98 -7.93 22.30
CA SER A 145 -7.16 -7.23 21.80
C SER A 145 -8.45 -7.78 22.40
N LEU A 146 -9.40 -6.89 22.66
CA LEU A 146 -10.77 -7.26 23.03
C LEU A 146 -11.51 -7.95 21.88
N ASP A 147 -11.09 -7.70 20.64
CA ASP A 147 -11.67 -8.30 19.42
C ASP A 147 -11.00 -9.66 19.09
N TYR A 148 -10.06 -10.15 19.92
CA TYR A 148 -9.34 -11.39 19.67
C TYR A 148 -10.23 -12.63 19.86
N VAL A 149 -10.53 -13.31 18.74
CA VAL A 149 -11.29 -14.57 18.77
C VAL A 149 -10.38 -15.75 19.17
N ARG A 150 -10.67 -16.39 20.31
CA ARG A 150 -9.93 -17.57 20.79
C ARG A 150 -10.35 -18.86 20.09
N GLY A 151 -9.45 -19.85 20.09
CA GLY A 151 -9.71 -21.19 19.56
C GLY A 151 -9.93 -21.24 18.04
N MET A 152 -9.41 -20.26 17.31
CA MET A 152 -9.66 -20.07 15.88
C MET A 152 -9.33 -21.33 15.05
N GLN A 153 -8.22 -22.01 15.34
CA GLN A 153 -7.86 -23.24 14.64
C GLN A 153 -8.95 -24.33 14.74
N SER A 154 -9.52 -24.53 15.93
CA SER A 154 -10.58 -25.52 16.14
C SER A 154 -11.82 -25.16 15.32
N LYS A 155 -12.18 -23.87 15.30
CA LYS A 155 -13.33 -23.36 14.55
C LYS A 155 -13.15 -23.50 13.04
N LEU A 156 -11.95 -23.26 12.52
CA LEU A 156 -11.62 -23.49 11.11
C LEU A 156 -11.70 -24.97 10.74
N ASN A 157 -11.21 -25.85 11.61
CA ASN A 157 -11.24 -27.30 11.37
C ASN A 157 -12.68 -27.85 11.34
N SER A 158 -13.60 -27.27 12.13
CA SER A 158 -15.02 -27.63 12.11
C SER A 158 -15.82 -26.95 10.99
N LEU A 159 -15.23 -25.98 10.29
CA LEU A 159 -15.94 -25.17 9.31
C LEU A 159 -16.24 -25.99 8.04
N PRO A 160 -17.52 -26.12 7.63
CA PRO A 160 -17.87 -26.79 6.39
C PRO A 160 -17.15 -26.14 5.21
N HIS A 161 -16.78 -26.94 4.21
CA HIS A 161 -16.10 -26.48 2.99
C HIS A 161 -14.74 -25.78 3.18
N TRP A 162 -14.16 -25.73 4.39
CA TRP A 162 -12.85 -25.12 4.62
C TRP A 162 -11.78 -25.63 3.65
N ASN A 163 -11.76 -26.93 3.38
CA ASN A 163 -10.88 -27.59 2.39
C ASN A 163 -9.42 -27.10 2.45
N GLY A 164 -8.89 -26.97 3.67
CA GLY A 164 -7.54 -26.48 3.93
C GLY A 164 -7.29 -25.06 3.39
N GLY A 165 -8.32 -24.21 3.34
CA GLY A 165 -8.25 -22.82 2.91
C GLY A 165 -8.40 -22.59 1.39
N GLN A 166 -8.54 -23.62 0.57
CA GLN A 166 -8.64 -23.43 -0.90
C GLN A 166 -9.83 -22.52 -1.26
N ASN A 167 -9.60 -21.51 -2.09
CA ASN A 167 -10.56 -20.47 -2.49
C ASN A 167 -11.14 -19.62 -1.34
N HIS A 168 -10.54 -19.68 -0.14
CA HIS A 168 -10.92 -18.81 0.98
C HIS A 168 -10.10 -17.53 0.98
N ILE A 169 -10.72 -16.42 1.41
CA ILE A 169 -10.02 -15.17 1.71
C ILE A 169 -10.11 -14.91 3.21
N ILE A 170 -8.96 -14.60 3.82
CA ILE A 170 -8.85 -14.23 5.23
C ILE A 170 -8.42 -12.77 5.32
N PHE A 171 -9.15 -11.98 6.10
CA PHE A 171 -8.82 -10.58 6.33
C PHE A 171 -8.07 -10.44 7.65
N ASN A 172 -6.96 -9.71 7.65
CA ASN A 172 -6.22 -9.41 8.88
C ASN A 172 -5.65 -7.99 8.85
N PHE A 173 -5.99 -7.17 9.85
CA PHE A 173 -5.49 -5.79 9.98
C PHE A 173 -4.47 -5.64 11.10
N TYR A 174 -4.66 -6.38 12.19
CA TYR A 174 -3.86 -6.29 13.40
C TYR A 174 -3.31 -7.68 13.74
N SER A 175 -2.00 -7.77 13.94
CA SER A 175 -1.30 -8.99 14.35
C SER A 175 -0.15 -8.61 15.30
N GLY A 176 -0.48 -8.54 16.58
CA GLY A 176 0.41 -8.04 17.63
C GLY A 176 0.37 -6.52 17.80
N THR A 177 0.82 -6.08 18.97
CA THR A 177 0.96 -4.67 19.35
C THR A 177 2.40 -4.43 19.77
N TRP A 178 2.90 -3.22 19.52
CA TRP A 178 4.25 -2.84 19.93
C TRP A 178 4.53 -3.22 21.41
N PRO A 179 5.70 -3.80 21.71
CA PRO A 179 6.82 -4.06 20.79
C PRO A 179 6.71 -5.38 20.01
N ASP A 180 5.71 -6.20 20.29
CA ASP A 180 5.60 -7.61 19.91
C ASP A 180 4.67 -7.80 18.69
N TYR A 181 5.01 -7.18 17.57
CA TYR A 181 4.36 -7.49 16.29
C TYR A 181 4.67 -8.92 15.87
N THR A 182 3.66 -9.66 15.39
CA THR A 182 3.81 -11.05 15.00
C THR A 182 3.22 -11.32 13.61
N GLU A 183 3.88 -12.21 12.89
CA GLU A 183 3.36 -12.74 11.62
C GLU A 183 2.55 -14.03 11.82
N ASP A 184 2.66 -14.64 13.00
CA ASP A 184 1.82 -15.76 13.38
C ASP A 184 0.42 -15.26 13.78
N LEU A 185 -0.59 -15.75 13.05
CA LEU A 185 -2.00 -15.44 13.30
C LEU A 185 -2.61 -16.32 14.42
N GLY A 186 -1.85 -17.27 14.97
CA GLY A 186 -2.36 -18.27 15.90
C GLY A 186 -3.35 -19.23 15.25
N MET A 187 -3.24 -19.40 13.92
CA MET A 187 -4.07 -20.25 13.08
C MET A 187 -3.32 -20.60 11.78
N ASP A 188 -3.53 -21.82 11.31
CA ASP A 188 -3.09 -22.27 10.00
C ASP A 188 -4.11 -21.84 8.94
N ILE A 189 -3.67 -20.93 8.07
CA ILE A 189 -4.46 -20.42 6.95
C ILE A 189 -4.45 -21.37 5.74
N GLY A 190 -3.58 -22.38 5.73
CA GLY A 190 -3.42 -23.33 4.63
C GLY A 190 -3.28 -22.64 3.26
N ARG A 191 -4.16 -22.99 2.35
CA ARG A 191 -4.25 -22.51 0.96
C ARG A 191 -5.12 -21.27 0.79
N ALA A 192 -5.51 -20.61 1.87
CA ALA A 192 -6.31 -19.39 1.79
C ALA A 192 -5.48 -18.20 1.30
N ILE A 193 -6.12 -17.32 0.54
CA ILE A 193 -5.59 -16.00 0.20
C ILE A 193 -5.60 -15.15 1.46
N LEU A 194 -4.45 -14.56 1.80
CA LEU A 194 -4.34 -13.67 2.95
C LEU A 194 -4.43 -12.22 2.48
N ALA A 195 -5.52 -11.56 2.87
CA ALA A 195 -5.73 -10.14 2.67
C ALA A 195 -5.32 -9.38 3.94
N LYS A 196 -4.04 -9.00 4.02
CA LYS A 196 -3.42 -8.52 5.27
C LYS A 196 -2.86 -7.10 5.16
N ALA A 197 -3.05 -6.33 6.22
CA ALA A 197 -2.36 -5.06 6.40
C ALA A 197 -0.97 -5.28 7.02
N SER A 198 0.02 -4.53 6.54
CA SER A 198 1.41 -4.59 7.02
C SER A 198 2.03 -6.00 6.99
N ILE A 199 1.72 -6.80 5.96
CA ILE A 199 2.36 -8.11 5.76
C ILE A 199 3.84 -7.95 5.42
N SER A 200 4.71 -8.70 6.12
CA SER A 200 6.13 -8.79 5.76
C SER A 200 6.33 -9.34 4.35
N VAL A 201 7.29 -8.76 3.61
CA VAL A 201 7.68 -9.25 2.27
C VAL A 201 8.15 -10.71 2.31
N GLN A 202 8.66 -11.18 3.46
CA GLN A 202 9.07 -12.57 3.65
C GLN A 202 7.89 -13.55 3.66
N ASN A 203 6.70 -13.10 4.08
CA ASN A 203 5.51 -13.95 4.17
C ASN A 203 4.48 -13.68 3.08
N TYR A 204 4.59 -12.53 2.41
CA TYR A 204 3.71 -12.16 1.32
C TYR A 204 3.93 -13.08 0.11
N ARG A 205 2.89 -13.80 -0.33
CA ARG A 205 2.92 -14.63 -1.55
C ARG A 205 2.52 -13.79 -2.76
N PRO A 206 3.45 -13.40 -3.65
CA PRO A 206 3.12 -12.47 -4.72
C PRO A 206 2.14 -13.06 -5.72
N SER A 207 1.22 -12.21 -6.19
CA SER A 207 0.10 -12.57 -7.07
C SER A 207 -0.92 -13.54 -6.46
N PHE A 208 -0.77 -13.92 -5.17
CA PHE A 208 -1.71 -14.77 -4.45
C PHE A 208 -2.34 -14.03 -3.27
N ASP A 209 -1.51 -13.40 -2.43
CA ASP A 209 -1.96 -12.60 -1.29
C ASP A 209 -2.30 -11.16 -1.68
N ILE A 210 -3.14 -10.52 -0.87
CA ILE A 210 -3.63 -9.15 -1.08
C ILE A 210 -3.07 -8.26 0.01
N SER A 211 -2.25 -7.28 -0.37
CA SER A 211 -1.80 -6.23 0.56
C SER A 211 -2.91 -5.19 0.72
N LEU A 212 -3.40 -5.03 1.95
CA LEU A 212 -4.44 -4.06 2.29
C LEU A 212 -3.86 -2.86 3.03
N PRO A 213 -4.38 -1.64 2.81
CA PRO A 213 -4.08 -0.52 3.69
C PRO A 213 -4.65 -0.80 5.09
N LEU A 214 -3.96 -0.34 6.14
CA LEU A 214 -4.50 -0.41 7.48
C LEU A 214 -5.62 0.63 7.64
N VAL A 215 -6.85 0.15 7.78
CA VAL A 215 -8.03 1.00 7.95
C VAL A 215 -8.33 1.15 9.45
N HIS A 216 -8.41 2.39 9.93
CA HIS A 216 -8.77 2.68 11.32
C HIS A 216 -10.24 2.31 11.58
N LYS A 217 -10.58 1.91 12.81
CA LYS A 217 -11.95 1.48 13.18
C LYS A 217 -13.00 2.58 12.96
N GLU A 218 -12.58 3.84 12.98
CA GLU A 218 -13.43 5.04 12.80
C GLU A 218 -13.51 5.49 11.33
N HIS A 219 -12.90 4.77 10.39
CA HIS A 219 -12.95 5.15 8.99
C HIS A 219 -14.39 5.09 8.47
N LEU A 220 -14.80 6.14 7.75
CA LEU A 220 -16.15 6.25 7.18
C LEU A 220 -16.38 5.15 6.12
N GLU A 221 -17.60 4.61 6.07
CA GLU A 221 -18.00 3.52 5.18
C GLU A 221 -18.14 3.95 3.72
N ARG A 222 -18.47 5.24 3.49
CA ARG A 222 -18.58 5.84 2.16
C ARG A 222 -17.80 7.16 2.16
N GLY A 223 -17.23 7.50 1.02
CA GLY A 223 -16.71 8.86 0.81
C GLY A 223 -17.85 9.86 0.96
N GLY A 224 -17.56 11.03 1.53
CA GLY A 224 -18.53 12.14 1.63
C GLY A 224 -19.02 12.61 0.26
N ASP A 225 -19.98 13.53 0.26
CA ASP A 225 -20.62 14.04 -0.96
C ASP A 225 -19.59 14.57 -1.98
N ILE A 226 -19.81 14.21 -3.25
CA ILE A 226 -19.00 14.69 -4.37
C ILE A 226 -19.31 16.18 -4.57
N LEU A 227 -18.41 17.05 -4.13
CA LEU A 227 -18.56 18.49 -4.37
C LEU A 227 -18.40 18.82 -5.88
N PRO A 228 -19.28 19.63 -6.48
CA PRO A 228 -19.16 20.06 -7.86
C PRO A 228 -18.01 21.07 -7.99
N VAL A 229 -16.93 20.67 -8.68
CA VAL A 229 -15.74 21.50 -8.87
C VAL A 229 -15.93 22.40 -10.09
N TYR A 230 -16.17 23.70 -9.87
CA TYR A 230 -15.99 24.72 -10.91
C TYR A 230 -14.49 24.95 -11.11
N ALA A 231 -13.96 24.39 -12.19
CA ALA A 231 -12.57 24.54 -12.58
C ALA A 231 -12.40 25.81 -13.43
N GLU A 232 -11.96 26.89 -12.82
CA GLU A 232 -11.26 27.94 -13.55
C GLU A 232 -9.91 28.20 -12.88
N ASN A 233 -8.85 27.94 -13.65
CA ASN A 233 -7.47 28.34 -13.42
C ASN A 233 -6.80 27.78 -12.16
N ILE A 234 -6.24 26.57 -12.26
CA ILE A 234 -5.07 26.21 -11.45
C ILE A 234 -3.85 26.67 -12.24
N PRO A 235 -3.15 27.74 -11.82
CA PRO A 235 -1.90 28.09 -12.43
C PRO A 235 -0.92 26.94 -12.16
N ALA A 236 -0.18 26.51 -13.17
CA ALA A 236 1.04 25.74 -12.98
C ALA A 236 2.16 26.59 -12.34
N ALA A 237 1.81 27.42 -11.34
CA ALA A 237 2.71 28.32 -10.64
C ALA A 237 3.05 27.73 -9.28
N SER A 238 4.33 27.40 -9.12
CA SER A 238 5.02 27.04 -7.87
C SER A 238 4.34 25.99 -6.99
N LYS A 239 4.71 24.72 -7.18
CA LYS A 239 4.71 23.81 -6.02
C LYS A 239 5.66 24.41 -4.99
N SER A 240 5.12 24.87 -3.88
CA SER A 240 5.87 25.49 -2.78
C SER A 240 6.65 24.47 -1.96
N TYR A 241 6.28 23.18 -2.01
CA TYR A 241 6.91 22.11 -1.25
C TYR A 241 7.39 20.94 -2.14
N LEU A 242 8.67 20.60 -2.02
CA LEU A 242 9.38 19.47 -2.61
C LEU A 242 9.15 18.16 -1.83
N LEU A 243 9.15 18.20 -0.49
CA LEU A 243 9.00 17.03 0.38
C LEU A 243 8.29 17.42 1.68
N ALA A 244 7.33 16.61 2.14
CA ALA A 244 6.67 16.80 3.43
C ALA A 244 6.56 15.48 4.20
N PHE A 245 7.02 15.48 5.45
CA PHE A 245 6.98 14.33 6.35
C PHE A 245 6.48 14.78 7.72
N LYS A 246 5.48 14.06 8.25
CA LYS A 246 4.98 14.22 9.62
C LYS A 246 5.04 12.86 10.32
N GLY A 247 5.80 12.76 11.41
CA GLY A 247 6.03 11.46 12.04
C GLY A 247 6.44 11.51 13.50
N LYS A 248 6.80 10.35 14.07
CA LYS A 248 7.32 10.25 15.44
C LYS A 248 8.84 10.17 15.42
N ARG A 249 9.50 10.94 16.28
CA ARG A 249 10.92 10.81 16.58
C ARG A 249 11.08 10.03 17.88
N TYR A 250 11.73 8.88 17.80
CA TYR A 250 12.03 8.10 18.99
C TYR A 250 13.30 8.66 19.61
N VAL A 251 13.20 9.18 20.83
CA VAL A 251 14.38 9.73 21.55
C VAL A 251 15.29 8.60 22.04
N TYR A 252 14.73 7.40 22.21
CA TYR A 252 15.41 6.19 22.68
C TYR A 252 14.96 4.96 21.88
N GLY A 253 15.73 3.87 21.96
CA GLY A 253 15.42 2.61 21.29
C GLY A 253 15.89 2.52 19.84
N ILE A 254 15.62 1.39 19.19
CA ILE A 254 16.11 1.09 17.84
C ILE A 254 15.49 2.05 16.81
N GLY A 255 16.32 2.66 15.98
CA GLY A 255 15.90 3.64 14.97
C GLY A 255 15.79 5.08 15.48
N SER A 256 16.15 5.34 16.76
CA SER A 256 16.22 6.70 17.32
C SER A 256 17.19 7.57 16.56
N GLU A 257 18.40 7.09 16.24
CA GLU A 257 19.43 7.86 15.52
C GLU A 257 18.99 8.29 14.11
N THR A 258 18.42 7.36 13.33
CA THR A 258 17.91 7.66 11.99
C THR A 258 16.78 8.67 12.04
N ARG A 259 15.79 8.49 12.94
CA ARG A 259 14.66 9.41 13.09
C ARG A 259 15.10 10.75 13.66
N ASN A 260 16.14 10.76 14.49
CA ASN A 260 16.76 11.97 15.00
C ASN A 260 17.53 12.73 13.91
N SER A 261 17.86 12.11 12.79
CA SER A 261 18.54 12.77 11.66
C SER A 261 17.56 13.45 10.69
N LEU A 262 16.27 13.08 10.72
CA LEU A 262 15.27 13.56 9.76
C LEU A 262 15.05 15.07 9.81
N TYR A 263 15.21 15.71 10.97
CA TYR A 263 15.09 17.16 11.10
C TYR A 263 16.17 17.91 10.30
N HIS A 264 17.33 17.32 10.03
CA HIS A 264 18.36 17.97 9.20
C HIS A 264 17.94 18.16 7.75
N LEU A 265 16.97 17.37 7.28
CA LEU A 265 16.38 17.57 5.95
C LEU A 265 15.38 18.72 5.94
N HIS A 266 14.90 19.17 7.11
CA HIS A 266 13.96 20.27 7.24
C HIS A 266 14.62 21.60 6.86
N ASN A 267 14.06 22.31 5.88
CA ASN A 267 14.56 23.62 5.45
C ASN A 267 13.53 24.75 5.58
N SER A 268 12.36 24.51 6.18
CA SER A 268 11.28 25.49 6.39
C SER A 268 10.76 26.19 5.13
N ARG A 269 11.13 25.72 3.94
CA ARG A 269 10.77 26.34 2.67
C ARG A 269 9.98 25.38 1.81
N ASP A 270 10.65 24.35 1.30
CA ASP A 270 10.08 23.36 0.41
C ASP A 270 10.28 21.91 0.89
N VAL A 271 11.18 21.67 1.85
CA VAL A 271 11.32 20.40 2.55
C VAL A 271 10.89 20.58 4.01
N ILE A 272 9.73 20.02 4.34
CA ILE A 272 9.11 20.10 5.67
C ILE A 272 9.18 18.74 6.34
N MET A 273 10.06 18.59 7.33
CA MET A 273 10.12 17.42 8.21
C MET A 273 9.70 17.85 9.60
N VAL A 274 8.54 17.39 10.06
CA VAL A 274 8.02 17.71 11.41
C VAL A 274 7.83 16.42 12.19
N THR A 275 8.35 16.36 13.42
CA THR A 275 8.31 15.15 14.23
C THR A 275 7.89 15.40 15.65
N THR A 276 7.13 14.48 16.26
CA THR A 276 6.83 14.51 17.69
C THR A 276 7.66 13.48 18.46
N CYS A 277 8.20 13.89 19.61
CA CYS A 277 8.84 13.00 20.58
C CYS A 277 7.83 12.31 21.53
N LYS A 278 6.52 12.64 21.44
CA LYS A 278 5.46 12.03 22.26
C LYS A 278 5.26 10.57 21.84
N HIS A 279 6.04 9.66 22.43
CA HIS A 279 6.00 8.24 22.10
C HIS A 279 6.20 7.33 23.33
N GLY A 280 5.24 6.43 23.58
CA GLY A 280 5.25 5.56 24.75
C GLY A 280 4.77 6.28 26.02
N LYS A 281 4.79 5.59 27.17
CA LYS A 281 4.36 6.17 28.46
C LYS A 281 5.47 7.02 29.11
N SER A 282 6.74 6.66 28.89
CA SER A 282 7.91 7.30 29.49
C SER A 282 8.51 8.45 28.65
N TRP A 283 7.82 8.94 27.62
CA TRP A 283 8.36 10.00 26.76
C TRP A 283 8.69 11.28 27.52
N LYS A 284 7.97 11.58 28.61
CA LYS A 284 8.23 12.75 29.47
C LYS A 284 9.54 12.62 30.24
N GLU A 285 9.90 11.39 30.62
CA GLU A 285 11.11 11.07 31.36
C GLU A 285 12.32 10.99 30.43
N LEU A 286 12.09 10.57 29.19
CA LEU A 286 13.12 10.31 28.17
C LEU A 286 13.18 11.43 27.11
N LYS A 287 12.57 12.59 27.37
CA LYS A 287 12.63 13.73 26.46
C LYS A 287 14.02 14.35 26.49
N ASP A 288 14.53 14.72 25.33
CA ASP A 288 15.72 15.55 25.20
C ASP A 288 15.34 17.04 25.09
N ASP A 289 16.35 17.90 25.04
CA ASP A 289 16.16 19.35 25.04
C ASP A 289 15.38 19.86 23.82
N ARG A 290 15.44 19.16 22.67
CA ARG A 290 14.73 19.55 21.43
C ARG A 290 13.25 19.15 21.42
N CYS A 291 12.83 18.26 22.32
CA CYS A 291 11.47 17.70 22.31
C CYS A 291 10.36 18.76 22.45
N GLU A 292 10.61 19.86 23.16
CA GLU A 292 9.68 21.00 23.26
C GLU A 292 9.48 21.68 21.89
N GLU A 293 10.57 22.01 21.20
CA GLU A 293 10.57 22.66 19.89
C GLU A 293 9.97 21.75 18.81
N ASP A 294 10.39 20.47 18.77
CA ASP A 294 9.87 19.44 17.88
C ASP A 294 8.33 19.34 17.99
N ASN A 295 7.80 19.32 19.22
CA ASN A 295 6.36 19.26 19.46
C ASN A 295 5.63 20.55 19.06
N ALA A 296 6.19 21.71 19.39
CA ALA A 296 5.62 22.99 19.00
C ALA A 296 5.55 23.13 17.47
N GLU A 297 6.58 22.69 16.76
CA GLU A 297 6.59 22.69 15.30
C GLU A 297 5.64 21.64 14.71
N TYR A 298 5.59 20.44 15.29
CA TYR A 298 4.68 19.37 14.90
C TYR A 298 3.20 19.74 15.05
N ASP A 299 2.88 20.51 16.09
CA ASP A 299 1.53 20.97 16.40
C ASP A 299 1.16 22.25 15.58
N SER A 300 2.12 23.15 15.31
CA SER A 300 1.88 24.41 14.58
C SER A 300 1.89 24.29 13.05
N ARG A 301 2.73 23.43 12.46
CA ARG A 301 2.92 23.31 11.00
C ARG A 301 2.20 22.11 10.40
N SER A 302 0.97 21.84 10.83
CA SER A 302 0.18 20.75 10.28
C SER A 302 -0.88 21.26 9.30
N PRO A 303 -0.57 21.39 7.99
CA PRO A 303 -1.61 21.46 6.95
C PRO A 303 -2.61 20.31 7.06
N TRP A 304 -2.21 19.17 7.64
CA TRP A 304 -3.08 18.03 7.90
C TRP A 304 -4.12 18.25 9.00
N ASN A 305 -4.00 19.32 9.79
CA ASN A 305 -5.04 19.73 10.74
C ASN A 305 -5.95 20.82 10.15
N ASP A 306 -5.64 21.32 8.94
CA ASP A 306 -6.46 22.26 8.20
C ASP A 306 -7.48 21.47 7.35
N PRO A 307 -8.79 21.55 7.66
CA PRO A 307 -9.83 20.86 6.90
C PRO A 307 -9.79 21.19 5.40
N ASP A 308 -9.38 22.42 5.05
CA ASP A 308 -9.34 22.87 3.66
C ASP A 308 -8.22 22.18 2.87
N HIS A 309 -7.18 21.70 3.54
CA HIS A 309 -6.05 21.03 2.89
C HIS A 309 -6.43 19.68 2.26
N PHE A 310 -7.34 18.92 2.88
CA PHE A 310 -7.83 17.66 2.31
C PHE A 310 -8.71 17.90 1.07
N LEU A 311 -9.55 18.94 1.13
CA LEU A 311 -10.38 19.35 0.00
C LEU A 311 -9.52 19.84 -1.18
N GLN A 312 -8.46 20.60 -0.89
CA GLN A 312 -7.47 21.03 -1.88
C GLN A 312 -6.76 19.85 -2.55
N ARG A 313 -6.42 18.79 -1.81
CA ARG A 313 -5.78 17.57 -2.35
C ARG A 313 -6.70 16.81 -3.30
N GLN A 314 -7.97 16.66 -2.94
CA GLN A 314 -8.96 16.03 -3.82
C GLN A 314 -9.14 16.84 -5.11
N THR A 315 -9.20 18.16 -5.00
CA THR A 315 -9.29 19.09 -6.13
C THR A 315 -8.05 19.00 -7.04
N CYS A 316 -6.85 18.91 -6.46
CA CYS A 316 -5.61 18.70 -7.21
C CYS A 316 -5.59 17.38 -7.98
N LEU A 317 -6.02 16.28 -7.35
CA LEU A 317 -6.08 14.97 -8.00
C LEU A 317 -7.07 14.95 -9.17
N ASN A 318 -8.25 15.54 -8.99
CA ASN A 318 -9.25 15.63 -10.06
C ASN A 318 -8.73 16.46 -11.25
N THR A 319 -8.02 17.56 -10.97
CA THR A 319 -7.37 18.39 -12.00
C THR A 319 -6.28 17.60 -12.73
N PHE A 320 -5.48 16.82 -11.99
CA PHE A 320 -4.46 15.96 -12.56
C PHE A 320 -5.05 14.89 -13.49
N VAL A 321 -6.18 14.25 -13.15
CA VAL A 321 -6.92 13.36 -14.08
C VAL A 321 -7.29 14.10 -15.36
N ALA A 322 -7.87 15.30 -15.22
CA ALA A 322 -8.42 16.07 -16.33
C ALA A 322 -7.32 16.51 -17.31
N LEU A 323 -6.16 16.93 -16.81
CA LEU A 323 -5.01 17.33 -17.65
C LEU A 323 -4.45 16.19 -18.50
N PHE A 324 -4.43 14.97 -17.95
CA PHE A 324 -3.95 13.79 -18.67
C PHE A 324 -5.04 13.11 -19.51
N GLY A 325 -6.32 13.47 -19.32
CA GLY A 325 -7.47 12.85 -19.99
C GLY A 325 -7.81 11.44 -19.46
N TYR A 326 -7.07 10.97 -18.46
CA TYR A 326 -7.27 9.71 -17.73
C TYR A 326 -6.51 9.81 -16.40
N MET A 327 -6.63 8.81 -15.51
CA MET A 327 -5.82 8.76 -14.27
C MET A 327 -4.51 8.00 -14.52
N PRO A 328 -3.36 8.68 -14.65
CA PRO A 328 -2.10 8.01 -14.95
C PRO A 328 -1.39 7.49 -13.69
N LEU A 329 -1.83 7.85 -12.47
CA LEU A 329 -1.25 7.27 -11.25
C LEU A 329 -1.66 5.81 -11.16
N ILE A 330 -0.67 4.94 -11.19
CA ILE A 330 -0.83 3.52 -10.99
C ILE A 330 -0.71 3.26 -9.49
N ARG A 331 -1.64 2.48 -8.93
CA ARG A 331 -1.56 2.07 -7.54
C ARG A 331 -0.30 1.22 -7.35
N SER A 332 0.54 1.61 -6.40
CA SER A 332 1.66 0.80 -5.92
C SER A 332 1.40 0.44 -4.47
N ALA A 333 1.58 -0.83 -4.13
CA ALA A 333 1.46 -1.36 -2.76
C ALA A 333 2.83 -1.76 -2.23
N VAL A 334 3.87 -0.97 -2.54
CA VAL A 334 5.24 -1.22 -2.08
C VAL A 334 5.55 -0.26 -0.94
N ARG A 335 5.75 -0.79 0.25
CA ARG A 335 6.20 -0.05 1.43
C ARG A 335 7.68 -0.34 1.64
N PHE A 336 8.53 0.66 1.36
CA PHE A 336 9.92 0.64 1.78
C PHE A 336 10.00 1.16 3.21
N ASP A 337 9.90 0.25 4.18
CA ASP A 337 10.33 0.59 5.53
C ASP A 337 11.86 0.73 5.53
N PRO A 338 12.43 1.81 6.07
CA PRO A 338 13.88 1.90 6.23
C PRO A 338 14.29 0.89 7.31
N VAL A 339 14.53 -0.35 6.90
CA VAL A 339 15.17 -1.36 7.73
C VAL A 339 16.68 -1.12 7.65
N LEU A 340 17.14 -0.02 8.25
CA LEU A 340 18.56 0.13 8.62
C LEU A 340 18.91 -0.74 9.84
N PHE A 341 18.20 -1.85 10.03
CA PHE A 341 18.45 -2.78 11.12
C PHE A 341 19.38 -3.88 10.59
N LYS A 342 20.64 -3.84 11.03
CA LYS A 342 21.71 -4.81 10.70
C LYS A 342 22.21 -4.80 9.26
N ASP A 343 21.83 -3.82 8.46
CA ASP A 343 22.33 -3.67 7.10
C ASP A 343 23.81 -3.24 7.16
N PRO A 344 24.78 -4.03 6.64
CA PRO A 344 26.20 -3.72 6.77
C PRO A 344 26.58 -2.72 5.67
N VAL A 345 25.94 -1.55 5.69
CA VAL A 345 26.14 -0.47 4.71
C VAL A 345 27.62 -0.12 4.59
N SER A 346 28.39 -0.21 5.68
CA SER A 346 29.85 -0.03 5.67
C SER A 346 30.62 -1.07 4.85
N ASN A 347 30.15 -2.33 4.81
CA ASN A 347 30.76 -3.40 4.01
C ASN A 347 30.25 -3.38 2.57
N LEU A 348 28.97 -3.09 2.34
CA LEU A 348 28.38 -2.97 1.00
C LEU A 348 28.81 -1.69 0.28
N ARG A 349 29.13 -0.62 1.01
CA ARG A 349 29.82 0.58 0.48
C ARG A 349 31.13 0.25 -0.23
N LYS A 350 31.83 -0.82 0.17
CA LYS A 350 33.06 -1.27 -0.51
C LYS A 350 32.78 -1.93 -1.86
N LYS A 351 31.60 -2.52 -2.06
CA LYS A 351 31.16 -3.19 -3.30
C LYS A 351 30.69 -2.17 -4.36
N TYR A 352 30.08 -1.05 -3.92
CA TYR A 352 29.51 -0.01 -4.79
C TYR A 352 30.22 1.34 -4.65
N ARG A 353 31.54 1.37 -4.82
CA ARG A 353 32.37 2.60 -4.72
C ARG A 353 31.97 3.72 -5.68
N GLN A 354 31.18 3.40 -6.71
CA GLN A 354 30.74 4.33 -7.75
C GLN A 354 29.44 5.08 -7.38
N MET A 355 28.75 4.73 -6.29
CA MET A 355 27.51 5.43 -5.89
C MET A 355 27.74 6.91 -5.52
N GLU A 356 28.94 7.28 -5.09
CA GLU A 356 29.30 8.67 -4.80
C GLU A 356 29.94 9.39 -6.00
N LEU A 357 30.14 8.68 -7.13
CA LEU A 357 30.69 9.25 -8.37
C LEU A 357 29.59 9.75 -9.30
N VAL A 358 28.54 10.36 -8.76
CA VAL A 358 27.78 11.35 -9.54
C VAL A 358 28.66 12.59 -9.63
N ASN A 359 29.62 12.56 -10.56
CA ASN A 359 30.47 13.70 -10.87
C ASN A 359 29.61 14.81 -11.50
N ASN A 360 29.62 15.96 -10.81
CA ASN A 360 29.30 17.35 -11.21
C ASN A 360 28.02 17.63 -12.00
#